data_AF-A0A9W6T7U1-F1
#
_entry.id   AF-A0A9W6T7U1-F1
#
_cell.length_a   1.000
_cell.length_b   1.000
_cell.length_c   1.000
_cell.angle_alpha   90.00
_cell.angle_beta   90.00
_cell.angle_gamma   90.00
#
_symmetry.space_group_name_H-M   'P 1'
#
loop_
_entity.id
_entity.type
_entity.pdbx_description
1 polymer ?
#
loop_
_entity_poly.entity_id
_entity_poly.type
_entity_poly.pdbx_seq_one_letter_code
_entity_poly.pdbx_strand_id
1 'polypeptide(L)'
;MSPSKGKNILSLLGKTNSVKKTDSKITKTPKANLSSYNNLNLDLRITRLIESKKFEYIKRNWTSGRSTNWSALGSHGLVYKPNKLNIENFKKGNNKEPGKKLKIASFDLDGTLIKTKSGLRFSRSSDDWTWFNDYVLTKIIELIKSDYLILIFTNQGGVVVKKGAKSVNNFTEKIEKIIDNINENIKKDESLEELPLLVYASTKKSKATKPSEDDVFGSPIELHTSFRKPNTGMWDEFLALIDPLEGGVDFEESFYVGDAAGRPKDFSDSDKNFAKNIGLKFHVPEDYFK
;
A
#
# COMPACT_ATOMS: atom_id res chain seq x y z
N MET A 1 67.25 -31.84 0.65
CA MET A 1 67.50 -31.82 -0.81
C MET A 1 66.23 -31.40 -1.51
N SER A 2 66.42 -30.64 -2.58
CA SER A 2 65.50 -29.85 -3.39
C SER A 2 64.27 -30.61 -3.96
N PRO A 3 63.28 -29.87 -4.51
CA PRO A 3 61.84 -30.18 -4.50
C PRO A 3 61.30 -30.71 -5.84
N SER A 4 60.03 -31.14 -5.86
CA SER A 4 59.26 -31.23 -7.11
C SER A 4 57.80 -30.77 -6.97
N LYS A 5 57.55 -29.62 -7.60
CA LYS A 5 56.44 -29.26 -8.50
C LYS A 5 55.00 -29.40 -8.02
N GLY A 6 54.34 -28.24 -7.97
CA GLY A 6 52.93 -28.10 -7.64
C GLY A 6 51.95 -28.44 -8.75
N LYS A 7 50.68 -28.49 -8.33
CA LYS A 7 49.49 -28.26 -9.15
C LYS A 7 48.48 -27.49 -8.31
N ASN A 8 48.01 -26.38 -8.87
CA ASN A 8 46.89 -25.57 -8.40
C ASN A 8 45.64 -26.45 -8.16
N ILE A 9 45.00 -26.30 -7.00
CA ILE A 9 43.59 -26.67 -6.79
C ILE A 9 42.89 -25.45 -6.20
N LEU A 10 42.54 -24.51 -7.08
CA LEU A 10 41.36 -23.67 -6.90
C LEU A 10 40.17 -24.51 -7.37
N SER A 11 39.31 -24.96 -6.45
CA SER A 11 37.87 -25.21 -6.69
C SER A 11 37.29 -26.07 -5.56
N LEU A 12 36.70 -25.43 -4.55
CA LEU A 12 35.73 -26.07 -3.64
C LEU A 12 34.89 -24.97 -2.95
N LEU A 13 34.21 -24.19 -3.77
CA LEU A 13 33.02 -23.44 -3.37
C LEU A 13 31.86 -24.00 -4.20
N GLY A 14 31.26 -25.07 -3.71
CA GLY A 14 30.15 -25.75 -4.34
C GLY A 14 28.93 -25.75 -3.42
N LYS A 15 27.84 -25.17 -3.94
CA LYS A 15 26.44 -25.19 -3.44
C LYS A 15 26.00 -23.99 -2.60
N THR A 16 26.02 -22.81 -3.22
CA THR A 16 24.99 -21.80 -2.96
C THR A 16 23.70 -22.23 -3.66
N ASN A 17 22.62 -22.40 -2.90
CA ASN A 17 21.28 -22.62 -3.44
C ASN A 17 20.87 -21.37 -4.22
N SER A 18 20.78 -21.51 -5.54
CA SER A 18 20.24 -20.50 -6.43
C SER A 18 18.75 -20.33 -6.15
N VAL A 19 18.40 -19.19 -5.55
CA VAL A 19 17.02 -18.69 -5.53
C VAL A 19 16.62 -18.48 -7.00
N LYS A 20 15.67 -19.28 -7.47
CA LYS A 20 15.07 -19.12 -8.80
C LYS A 20 14.43 -17.72 -8.87
N LYS A 21 15.04 -16.83 -9.64
CA LYS A 21 14.37 -15.63 -10.17
C LYS A 21 13.12 -16.09 -10.92
N THR A 22 11.95 -15.70 -10.45
CA THR A 22 10.72 -15.80 -11.23
C THR A 22 10.76 -14.69 -12.28
N ASP A 23 10.97 -15.06 -13.54
CA ASP A 23 10.87 -14.16 -14.67
C ASP A 23 9.43 -13.64 -14.79
N SER A 24 9.20 -12.38 -14.42
CA SER A 24 7.96 -11.67 -14.72
C SER A 24 7.98 -11.22 -16.19
N LYS A 25 7.55 -12.10 -17.11
CA LYS A 25 7.24 -11.70 -18.49
C LYS A 25 5.93 -10.92 -18.49
N ILE A 26 6.03 -9.58 -18.61
CA ILE A 26 4.90 -8.71 -18.94
C ILE A 26 4.60 -8.91 -20.43
N THR A 27 3.55 -9.67 -20.76
CA THR A 27 3.02 -9.76 -22.12
C THR A 27 2.10 -8.57 -22.38
N LYS A 28 2.45 -7.72 -23.36
CA LYS A 28 1.62 -6.61 -23.83
C LYS A 28 0.27 -7.12 -24.35
N THR A 29 -0.84 -6.72 -23.73
CA THR A 29 -2.18 -6.79 -24.30
C THR A 29 -2.47 -5.54 -25.16
N PRO A 30 -3.36 -5.61 -26.16
CA PRO A 30 -3.51 -4.57 -27.17
C PRO A 30 -4.08 -3.27 -26.61
N LYS A 31 -3.61 -2.13 -27.15
CA LYS A 31 -4.13 -0.78 -26.92
C LYS A 31 -5.66 -0.77 -26.99
N ALA A 32 -6.32 -0.43 -25.88
CA ALA A 32 -7.74 -0.08 -25.91
C ALA A 32 -7.90 1.23 -26.69
N ASN A 33 -8.67 1.19 -27.79
CA ASN A 33 -9.10 2.38 -28.50
C ASN A 33 -9.96 3.24 -27.57
N LEU A 34 -9.45 4.42 -27.22
CA LEU A 34 -10.17 5.44 -26.48
C LEU A 34 -10.97 6.26 -27.51
N SER A 35 -12.22 5.88 -27.79
CA SER A 35 -13.16 6.76 -28.48
C SER A 35 -14.57 6.64 -27.88
N SER A 36 -14.98 7.75 -27.27
CA SER A 36 -16.35 8.23 -27.01
C SER A 36 -17.31 7.31 -26.24
N TYR A 37 -17.42 7.46 -24.92
CA TYR A 37 -18.70 7.23 -24.20
C TYR A 37 -18.77 8.09 -22.92
N ASN A 38 -19.95 8.66 -22.68
CA ASN A 38 -20.29 9.66 -21.67
C ASN A 38 -20.15 9.17 -20.21
N ASN A 39 -19.84 10.10 -19.31
CA ASN A 39 -19.63 9.97 -17.87
C ASN A 39 -20.78 9.28 -17.09
N LEU A 40 -20.55 8.09 -16.51
CA LEU A 40 -21.20 7.56 -15.29
C LEU A 40 -20.55 6.22 -14.86
N ASN A 41 -19.93 6.16 -13.67
CA ASN A 41 -19.50 4.96 -12.94
C ASN A 41 -19.02 3.75 -13.77
N LEU A 42 -17.79 3.81 -14.30
CA LEU A 42 -17.20 2.67 -15.01
C LEU A 42 -16.64 1.66 -14.00
N ASP A 43 -17.31 0.52 -13.88
CA ASP A 43 -16.73 -0.67 -13.23
C ASP A 43 -15.61 -1.22 -14.11
N LEU A 44 -14.41 -1.36 -13.56
CA LEU A 44 -13.25 -1.93 -14.24
C LEU A 44 -13.05 -3.38 -13.81
N ARG A 45 -13.10 -4.32 -14.76
CA ARG A 45 -12.72 -5.71 -14.49
C ARG A 45 -11.20 -5.83 -14.48
N ILE A 46 -10.65 -6.20 -13.33
CA ILE A 46 -9.23 -6.40 -13.12
C ILE A 46 -8.93 -7.90 -13.10
N THR A 47 -7.86 -8.29 -13.79
CA THR A 47 -7.28 -9.63 -13.73
C THR A 47 -5.98 -9.58 -12.94
N ARG A 48 -5.81 -10.47 -11.96
CA ARG A 48 -4.59 -10.61 -11.18
C ARG A 48 -4.10 -12.06 -11.21
N LEU A 49 -2.78 -12.22 -11.26
CA LEU A 49 -2.13 -13.52 -11.12
C LEU A 49 -1.59 -13.66 -9.69
N ILE A 50 -1.99 -14.73 -9.01
CA ILE A 50 -1.47 -15.12 -7.68
C ILE A 50 -1.03 -16.57 -7.80
N GLU A 51 0.24 -16.86 -7.54
CA GLU A 51 0.81 -18.21 -7.65
C GLU A 51 0.47 -18.89 -8.99
N SER A 52 0.61 -18.15 -10.09
CA SER A 52 0.30 -18.58 -11.45
C SER A 52 -1.18 -18.91 -11.72
N LYS A 53 -2.09 -18.67 -10.78
CA LYS A 53 -3.54 -18.78 -10.97
C LYS A 53 -4.15 -17.40 -11.24
N LYS A 54 -5.12 -17.37 -12.16
CA LYS A 54 -5.83 -16.16 -12.56
C LYS A 54 -7.04 -15.92 -11.66
N PHE A 55 -7.14 -14.73 -11.10
CA PHE A 55 -8.28 -14.24 -10.34
C PHE A 55 -8.80 -12.95 -10.96
N GLU A 56 -10.12 -12.74 -10.88
CA GLU A 56 -10.76 -11.53 -11.40
C GLU A 56 -11.59 -10.86 -10.30
N TYR A 57 -11.63 -9.53 -10.33
CA TYR A 57 -12.48 -8.72 -9.46
C TYR A 57 -12.88 -7.42 -10.17
N ILE A 58 -13.88 -6.74 -9.61
CA ILE A 58 -14.30 -5.42 -10.08
C ILE A 58 -13.67 -4.34 -9.22
N LYS A 59 -12.92 -3.44 -9.85
CA LYS A 59 -12.51 -2.16 -9.29
C LYS A 59 -13.57 -1.12 -9.65
N ARG A 60 -14.08 -0.41 -8.65
CA ARG A 60 -15.07 0.65 -8.87
C ARG A 60 -14.81 1.85 -7.99
N ASN A 61 -15.27 3.01 -8.44
CA ASN A 61 -15.33 4.18 -7.58
C ASN A 61 -16.26 3.88 -6.40
N TRP A 62 -15.80 4.27 -5.21
CA TRP A 62 -16.54 4.15 -3.98
C TRP A 62 -16.84 5.57 -3.49
N THR A 63 -18.12 5.88 -3.30
CA THR A 63 -18.52 7.17 -2.76
C THR A 63 -18.83 7.01 -1.28
N SER A 64 -18.00 7.58 -0.42
CA SER A 64 -18.19 7.62 1.03
C SER A 64 -18.72 8.99 1.47
N GLY A 65 -19.95 9.33 1.11
CA GLY A 65 -20.57 10.60 1.51
C GLY A 65 -19.87 11.86 0.93
N ARG A 66 -18.72 12.25 1.50
CA ARG A 66 -17.97 13.49 1.23
C ARG A 66 -16.93 13.39 0.11
N SER A 67 -16.45 12.19 -0.25
CA SER A 67 -15.34 12.04 -1.19
C SER A 67 -15.59 11.04 -2.33
N THR A 68 -15.07 11.38 -3.50
CA THR A 68 -14.98 10.51 -4.69
C THR A 68 -13.57 9.92 -4.86
N ASN A 69 -12.65 10.18 -3.92
CA ASN A 69 -11.26 9.72 -3.96
C ASN A 69 -11.10 8.22 -3.63
N TRP A 70 -12.19 7.52 -3.30
CA TRP A 70 -12.14 6.11 -2.94
C TRP A 70 -12.42 5.22 -4.14
N SER A 71 -11.72 4.10 -4.17
CA SER A 71 -12.01 2.96 -5.03
C SER A 71 -12.09 1.70 -4.19
N ALA A 72 -13.00 0.81 -4.55
CA ALA A 72 -13.12 -0.49 -3.93
C ALA A 72 -12.65 -1.58 -4.89
N LEU A 73 -11.77 -2.45 -4.43
CA LEU A 73 -11.17 -3.55 -5.18
C LEU A 73 -11.89 -4.83 -4.78
N GLY A 74 -13.04 -5.09 -5.40
CA GLY A 74 -14.01 -6.05 -4.90
C GLY A 74 -14.20 -5.94 -3.37
N SER A 75 -14.56 -7.04 -2.74
CA SER A 75 -14.77 -7.08 -1.29
C SER A 75 -13.49 -7.10 -0.46
N HIS A 76 -12.31 -7.23 -1.09
CA HIS A 76 -11.02 -7.50 -0.41
C HIS A 76 -10.18 -6.26 -0.14
N GLY A 77 -10.46 -5.14 -0.82
CA GLY A 77 -9.65 -3.93 -0.69
C GLY A 77 -10.40 -2.62 -0.85
N LEU A 78 -9.92 -1.59 -0.16
CA LEU A 78 -10.25 -0.19 -0.41
C LEU A 78 -8.96 0.58 -0.69
N VAL A 79 -9.04 1.53 -1.62
CA VAL A 79 -7.95 2.42 -1.97
C VAL A 79 -8.43 3.86 -1.92
N TYR A 80 -7.70 4.72 -1.23
CA TYR A 80 -7.86 6.16 -1.31
C TYR A 80 -6.76 6.75 -2.19
N LYS A 81 -7.16 7.54 -3.18
CA LYS A 81 -6.27 8.34 -4.00
C LYS A 81 -6.85 9.75 -4.15
N PRO A 82 -6.16 10.82 -3.72
CA PRO A 82 -6.59 12.18 -4.00
C PRO A 82 -6.77 12.41 -5.50
N ASN A 83 -7.89 13.00 -5.92
CA ASN A 83 -8.12 13.32 -7.34
C ASN A 83 -7.04 14.23 -7.93
N LYS A 84 -6.50 15.15 -7.12
CA LYS A 84 -5.42 16.06 -7.52
C LYS A 84 -4.05 15.39 -7.60
N LEU A 85 -3.87 14.19 -7.04
CA LEU A 85 -2.58 13.53 -7.04
C LEU A 85 -2.21 13.13 -8.47
N ASN A 86 -1.26 13.86 -9.05
CA ASN A 86 -0.76 13.58 -10.37
C ASN A 86 0.38 12.54 -10.30
N ILE A 87 0.02 11.27 -10.46
CA ILE A 87 0.99 10.15 -10.50
C ILE A 87 2.00 10.31 -11.63
N GLU A 88 1.66 11.02 -12.71
CA GLU A 88 2.59 11.25 -13.82
C GLU A 88 3.77 12.14 -13.41
N ASN A 89 3.62 13.02 -12.40
CA ASN A 89 4.75 13.76 -11.84
C ASN A 89 5.78 12.81 -11.19
N PHE A 90 5.29 11.70 -10.64
CA PHE A 90 6.11 10.65 -10.03
C PHE A 90 6.69 9.68 -11.07
N LYS A 91 5.98 9.40 -12.17
CA LYS A 91 6.51 8.60 -13.29
C LYS A 91 7.57 9.33 -14.11
N LYS A 92 7.35 10.62 -14.37
CA LYS A 92 8.27 11.46 -15.13
C LYS A 92 9.18 12.26 -14.22
N GLY A 93 9.87 11.62 -13.27
CA GLY A 93 10.88 12.25 -12.39
C GLY A 93 10.83 13.79 -12.35
N ASN A 94 9.75 14.36 -11.82
CA ASN A 94 9.48 15.80 -11.79
C ASN A 94 9.94 16.64 -13.01
N ASN A 95 9.70 16.26 -14.28
CA ASN A 95 10.07 17.05 -15.48
C ASN A 95 11.53 17.58 -15.53
N LYS A 96 12.42 17.16 -14.63
CA LYS A 96 13.75 17.73 -14.44
C LYS A 96 14.83 16.67 -14.57
N GLU A 97 14.55 15.40 -14.25
CA GLU A 97 15.55 14.32 -14.28
C GLU A 97 14.95 12.95 -14.67
N PRO A 98 15.12 12.52 -15.94
CA PRO A 98 14.76 11.17 -16.37
C PRO A 98 15.49 10.11 -15.54
N GLY A 99 14.76 9.16 -14.96
CA GLY A 99 15.33 8.04 -14.19
C GLY A 99 15.38 8.23 -12.67
N LYS A 100 14.84 9.32 -12.13
CA LYS A 100 14.70 9.50 -10.69
C LYS A 100 13.75 8.45 -10.10
N LYS A 101 14.24 7.69 -9.12
CA LYS A 101 13.46 6.68 -8.38
C LYS A 101 12.57 7.32 -7.32
N LEU A 102 11.42 6.70 -7.03
CA LEU A 102 10.47 7.18 -6.04
C LEU A 102 10.88 6.81 -4.62
N LYS A 103 10.95 7.82 -3.75
CA LYS A 103 11.15 7.62 -2.31
C LYS A 103 9.79 7.41 -1.65
N ILE A 104 9.63 6.27 -0.99
CA ILE A 104 8.38 5.84 -0.38
C ILE A 104 8.53 5.81 1.13
N ALA A 105 7.73 6.62 1.82
CA ALA A 105 7.55 6.52 3.25
C ALA A 105 6.22 5.81 3.50
N SER A 106 6.29 4.57 3.96
CA SER A 106 5.11 3.73 4.13
C SER A 106 4.86 3.39 5.59
N PHE A 107 3.58 3.30 5.97
CA PHE A 107 3.16 3.22 7.36
C PHE A 107 2.01 2.22 7.53
N ASP A 108 1.96 1.54 8.67
CA ASP A 108 0.68 1.08 9.22
C ASP A 108 -0.14 2.27 9.77
N LEU A 109 -1.41 2.04 10.08
CA LEU A 109 -2.32 3.03 10.61
C LEU A 109 -2.51 2.91 12.13
N ASP A 110 -3.15 1.83 12.59
CA ASP A 110 -3.68 1.68 13.95
C ASP A 110 -2.59 1.15 14.88
N GLY A 111 -2.10 1.97 15.80
CA GLY A 111 -0.93 1.67 16.64
C GLY A 111 0.36 2.28 16.12
N THR A 112 0.34 2.86 14.90
CA THR A 112 1.50 3.44 14.23
C THR A 112 1.37 4.94 13.99
N LEU A 113 0.49 5.35 13.08
CA LEU A 113 0.21 6.78 12.85
C LEU A 113 -0.77 7.31 13.90
N ILE A 114 -1.76 6.49 14.26
CA ILE A 114 -2.82 6.87 15.18
C ILE A 114 -2.96 5.85 16.31
N LYS A 115 -3.58 6.28 17.41
CA LYS A 115 -4.13 5.41 18.46
C LYS A 115 -5.58 5.80 18.73
N THR A 116 -6.33 4.93 19.40
CA THR A 116 -7.70 5.26 19.80
C THR A 116 -7.70 6.34 20.88
N LYS A 117 -8.62 7.30 20.76
CA LYS A 117 -8.83 8.32 21.79
C LYS A 117 -9.44 7.71 23.05
N SER A 118 -10.26 6.68 22.87
CA SER A 118 -10.92 5.92 23.94
C SER A 118 -9.98 5.01 24.74
N GLY A 119 -8.76 4.76 24.26
CA GLY A 119 -7.82 3.79 24.84
C GLY A 119 -8.21 2.33 24.58
N LEU A 120 -9.27 2.07 23.82
CA LEU A 120 -9.69 0.72 23.45
C LEU A 120 -8.85 0.17 22.32
N ARG A 121 -8.75 -1.15 22.25
CA ARG A 121 -8.00 -1.82 21.18
C ARG A 121 -8.55 -1.53 19.77
N PHE A 122 -9.87 -1.39 19.63
CA PHE A 122 -10.51 -1.09 18.36
C PHE A 122 -11.37 0.17 18.48
N SER A 123 -11.27 1.01 17.44
CA SER A 123 -12.04 2.25 17.32
C SER A 123 -13.55 2.02 17.34
N ARG A 124 -14.29 2.87 18.06
CA ARG A 124 -15.77 2.81 18.11
C ARG A 124 -16.48 3.69 17.09
N SER A 125 -15.86 4.77 16.63
CA SER A 125 -16.41 5.72 15.65
C SER A 125 -15.32 6.23 14.70
N SER A 126 -15.71 7.08 13.75
CA SER A 126 -14.76 7.78 12.87
C SER A 126 -13.95 8.86 13.61
N ASP A 127 -14.41 9.31 14.78
CA ASP A 127 -13.74 10.30 15.65
C ASP A 127 -12.84 9.70 16.74
N ASP A 128 -12.88 8.38 16.91
CA ASP A 128 -12.11 7.69 17.95
C ASP A 128 -10.67 7.43 17.49
N TRP A 129 -9.95 8.52 17.25
CA TRP A 129 -8.53 8.51 16.94
C TRP A 129 -7.84 9.76 17.49
N THR A 130 -6.54 9.63 17.70
CA THR A 130 -5.59 10.72 17.93
C THR A 130 -4.24 10.28 17.36
N TRP A 131 -3.36 11.23 17.06
CA TRP A 131 -2.00 10.90 16.63
C TRP A 131 -1.31 10.01 17.68
N PHE A 132 -0.44 9.10 17.20
CA PHE A 132 0.30 8.20 18.08
C PHE A 132 1.08 8.96 19.17
N ASN A 133 1.76 10.04 18.75
CA ASN A 133 2.36 11.07 19.58
C ASN A 133 2.42 12.41 18.83
N ASP A 134 2.99 13.44 19.46
CA ASP A 134 3.04 14.81 18.93
C ASP A 134 3.99 14.97 17.72
N TYR A 135 4.83 13.97 17.43
CA TYR A 135 5.84 14.01 16.36
C TYR A 135 5.33 13.48 15.02
N VAL A 136 4.25 12.68 15.00
CA VAL A 136 3.76 12.03 13.77
C VAL A 136 3.48 13.04 12.67
N LEU A 137 2.68 14.06 12.97
CA LEU A 137 2.27 15.05 11.98
C LEU A 137 3.48 15.84 11.45
N THR A 138 4.38 16.25 12.34
CA THR A 138 5.63 16.94 11.98
C THR A 138 6.47 16.08 11.04
N LYS A 139 6.66 14.80 11.35
CA LYS A 139 7.42 13.85 10.52
C LYS A 139 6.79 13.62 9.15
N ILE A 140 5.46 13.49 9.08
CA ILE A 140 4.75 13.38 7.79
C ILE A 140 4.99 14.62 6.92
N ILE A 141 4.93 15.82 7.50
CA ILE A 141 5.18 17.07 6.76
C ILE A 141 6.64 17.16 6.30
N GLU A 142 7.61 16.79 7.14
CA GLU A 142 9.05 16.73 6.79
C GLU A 142 9.30 15.78 5.60
N LEU A 143 8.65 14.62 5.59
CA LEU A 143 8.76 13.65 4.50
C LEU A 143 8.19 14.19 3.19
N ILE A 144 7.01 14.83 3.24
CA ILE A 144 6.39 15.46 2.07
C ILE A 144 7.31 16.53 1.49
N LYS A 145 7.87 17.42 2.32
CA LYS A 145 8.87 18.42 1.92
C LYS A 145 10.13 17.81 1.32
N SER A 146 10.44 16.59 1.74
CA SER A 146 11.59 15.81 1.25
C SER A 146 11.25 14.97 0.01
N ASP A 147 10.14 15.24 -0.69
CA ASP A 147 9.73 14.58 -1.93
C ASP A 147 9.45 13.07 -1.76
N TYR A 148 8.94 12.68 -0.59
CA TYR A 148 8.44 11.32 -0.36
C TYR A 148 6.97 11.21 -0.75
N LEU A 149 6.63 10.10 -1.41
CA LEU A 149 5.26 9.64 -1.51
C LEU A 149 4.90 8.87 -0.24
N ILE A 150 3.83 9.32 0.44
CA ILE A 150 3.34 8.71 1.66
C ILE A 150 2.36 7.59 1.31
N LEU A 151 2.61 6.37 1.81
CA LEU A 151 1.69 5.24 1.67
C LEU A 151 1.22 4.76 3.04
N ILE A 152 -0.08 4.52 3.17
CA ILE A 152 -0.65 3.85 4.34
C ILE A 152 -1.15 2.47 3.91
N PHE A 153 -0.66 1.43 4.55
CA PHE A 153 -1.06 0.04 4.32
C PHE A 153 -1.65 -0.54 5.60
N THR A 154 -2.98 -0.78 5.63
CA THR A 154 -3.68 -1.14 6.87
C THR A 154 -4.55 -2.40 6.75
N ASN A 155 -4.60 -3.17 7.84
CA ASN A 155 -5.33 -4.44 7.93
C ASN A 155 -6.68 -4.27 8.65
N GLN A 156 -7.72 -3.88 7.93
CA GLN A 156 -9.04 -3.51 8.46
C GLN A 156 -10.04 -4.69 8.51
N GLY A 157 -9.77 -5.66 9.40
CA GLY A 157 -10.57 -6.89 9.53
C GLY A 157 -12.03 -6.69 9.96
N GLY A 158 -12.41 -5.50 10.44
CA GLY A 158 -13.78 -5.12 10.77
C GLY A 158 -14.55 -4.45 9.64
N VAL A 159 -13.88 -4.04 8.56
CA VAL A 159 -14.48 -3.23 7.49
C VAL A 159 -15.13 -4.13 6.44
N VAL A 160 -16.44 -3.98 6.27
CA VAL A 160 -17.23 -4.71 5.26
C VAL A 160 -17.50 -3.78 4.09
N VAL A 161 -16.98 -4.14 2.91
CA VAL A 161 -17.21 -3.38 1.69
C VAL A 161 -18.54 -3.77 1.07
N LYS A 162 -19.61 -3.18 1.60
CA LYS A 162 -20.98 -3.36 1.12
C LYS A 162 -21.69 -2.02 1.24
N LYS A 163 -22.47 -1.64 0.21
CA LYS A 163 -23.20 -0.36 0.22
C LYS A 163 -24.10 -0.28 1.46
N GLY A 164 -24.03 0.85 2.17
CA GLY A 164 -24.79 1.07 3.40
C GLY A 164 -24.21 0.43 4.66
N ALA A 165 -23.11 -0.32 4.59
CA ALA A 165 -22.48 -0.88 5.77
C ALA A 165 -21.81 0.22 6.61
N LYS A 166 -22.20 0.35 7.88
CA LYS A 166 -21.65 1.34 8.82
C LYS A 166 -20.12 1.25 8.96
N SER A 167 -19.58 0.03 8.90
CA SER A 167 -18.14 -0.22 9.08
C SER A 167 -17.26 0.46 8.03
N VAL A 168 -17.61 0.39 6.75
CA VAL A 168 -16.85 1.07 5.68
C VAL A 168 -17.03 2.57 5.76
N ASN A 169 -18.24 3.07 6.02
CA ASN A 169 -18.48 4.50 6.18
C ASN A 169 -17.64 5.10 7.33
N ASN A 170 -17.63 4.44 8.49
CA ASN A 170 -16.82 4.87 9.64
C ASN A 170 -15.33 4.88 9.30
N PHE A 171 -14.84 3.86 8.58
CA PHE A 171 -13.43 3.77 8.20
C PHE A 171 -13.04 4.86 7.20
N THR A 172 -13.81 5.04 6.12
CA THR A 172 -13.52 6.06 5.11
C THR A 172 -13.60 7.46 5.70
N GLU A 173 -14.59 7.74 6.56
CA GLU A 173 -14.72 9.04 7.22
C GLU A 173 -13.56 9.31 8.18
N LYS A 174 -13.08 8.29 8.91
CA LYS A 174 -11.88 8.41 9.76
C LYS A 174 -10.67 8.83 8.92
N ILE A 175 -10.40 8.10 7.85
CA ILE A 175 -9.25 8.37 6.98
C ILE A 175 -9.34 9.77 6.37
N GLU A 176 -10.54 10.18 5.93
CA GLU A 176 -10.77 11.54 5.45
C GLU A 176 -10.48 12.59 6.54
N LYS A 177 -10.91 12.39 7.79
CA LYS A 177 -10.60 13.31 8.91
C LYS A 177 -9.10 13.41 9.20
N ILE A 178 -8.36 12.30 9.11
CA ILE A 178 -6.90 12.28 9.25
C ILE A 178 -6.24 13.09 8.14
N ILE A 179 -6.70 12.88 6.91
CA ILE A 179 -6.22 13.59 5.71
C ILE A 179 -6.55 15.08 5.78
N ASP A 180 -7.75 15.44 6.24
CA ASP A 180 -8.16 16.82 6.46
C ASP A 180 -7.20 17.50 7.47
N ASN A 181 -6.88 16.83 8.57
CA ASN A 181 -5.91 17.34 9.55
C ASN A 181 -4.50 17.52 8.97
N ILE A 182 -4.02 16.59 8.13
CA ILE A 182 -2.73 16.75 7.43
C ILE A 182 -2.80 17.96 6.49
N ASN A 183 -3.83 18.04 5.65
CA ASN A 183 -4.02 19.12 4.68
C ASN A 183 -4.10 20.51 5.33
N GLU A 184 -4.79 20.64 6.46
CA GLU A 184 -4.87 21.91 7.20
C GLU A 184 -3.50 22.40 7.69
N ASN A 185 -2.56 21.48 7.95
CA ASN A 185 -1.21 21.84 8.36
C ASN A 185 -0.27 22.05 7.17
N ILE A 186 -0.49 21.34 6.06
CA ILE A 186 0.20 21.58 4.80
C ILE A 186 -0.16 22.95 4.20
N LYS A 187 -1.43 23.35 4.21
CA LYS A 187 -1.89 24.65 3.67
C LYS A 187 -1.26 25.88 4.32
N LYS A 188 -0.69 25.73 5.51
CA LYS A 188 0.07 26.80 6.18
C LYS A 188 1.42 27.04 5.52
N ASP A 189 1.86 26.11 4.67
CA ASP A 189 3.08 26.16 3.91
C ASP A 189 2.74 26.28 2.42
N GLU A 190 2.90 27.50 1.89
CA GLU A 190 2.56 27.82 0.49
C GLU A 190 3.41 27.03 -0.53
N SER A 191 4.49 26.37 -0.12
CA SER A 191 5.32 25.53 -1.00
C SER A 191 4.73 24.16 -1.28
N LEU A 192 3.64 23.76 -0.61
CA LEU A 192 3.03 22.45 -0.72
C LEU A 192 1.62 22.52 -1.31
N GLU A 193 1.50 22.21 -2.60
CA GLU A 193 0.22 22.31 -3.32
C GLU A 193 -0.59 21.00 -3.34
N GLU A 194 0.08 19.86 -3.19
CA GLU A 194 -0.52 18.53 -3.30
C GLU A 194 -0.19 17.67 -2.08
N LEU A 195 -1.14 16.83 -1.67
CA LEU A 195 -0.90 15.80 -0.66
C LEU A 195 -0.50 14.50 -1.37
N PRO A 196 0.79 14.11 -1.35
CA PRO A 196 1.26 12.87 -1.95
C PRO A 196 0.98 11.71 -1.00
N LEU A 197 -0.29 11.36 -0.82
CA LEU A 197 -0.70 10.31 0.10
C LEU A 197 -1.68 9.34 -0.56
N LEU A 198 -1.38 8.05 -0.48
CA LEU A 198 -2.28 6.96 -0.86
C LEU A 198 -2.57 6.08 0.36
N VAL A 199 -3.80 5.56 0.43
CA VAL A 199 -4.17 4.59 1.46
C VAL A 199 -4.64 3.32 0.79
N TYR A 200 -4.15 2.19 1.26
CA TYR A 200 -4.58 0.85 0.87
C TYR A 200 -5.02 0.12 2.14
N ALA A 201 -6.22 -0.44 2.10
CA ALA A 201 -6.79 -1.15 3.22
C ALA A 201 -7.25 -2.54 2.79
N SER A 202 -6.70 -3.59 3.43
CA SER A 202 -7.29 -4.92 3.35
C SER A 202 -8.51 -5.00 4.24
N THR A 203 -9.59 -5.59 3.76
CA THR A 203 -10.90 -5.53 4.41
C THR A 203 -11.29 -6.87 5.03
N LYS A 204 -12.47 -6.94 5.64
CA LYS A 204 -12.96 -8.16 6.27
C LYS A 204 -13.06 -9.28 5.24
N LYS A 205 -12.41 -10.41 5.55
CA LYS A 205 -12.53 -11.66 4.80
C LYS A 205 -14.01 -12.02 4.66
N SER A 206 -14.50 -12.06 3.42
CA SER A 206 -15.86 -12.52 3.15
C SER A 206 -15.95 -14.04 3.33
N LYS A 207 -17.11 -14.54 3.77
CA LYS A 207 -17.42 -15.97 3.73
C LYS A 207 -17.80 -16.45 2.32
N ALA A 208 -18.08 -15.53 1.40
CA ALA A 208 -18.47 -15.85 0.03
C ALA A 208 -17.27 -16.43 -0.72
N THR A 209 -17.36 -17.71 -1.07
CA THR A 209 -16.32 -18.46 -1.80
C THR A 209 -16.38 -18.24 -3.31
N LYS A 210 -17.42 -17.57 -3.83
CA LYS A 210 -17.57 -17.22 -5.25
C LYS A 210 -18.29 -15.87 -5.41
N PRO A 211 -17.93 -15.06 -6.42
CA PRO A 211 -18.83 -14.07 -6.95
C PRO A 211 -20.12 -14.79 -7.39
N SER A 212 -21.30 -14.36 -6.94
CA SER A 212 -22.55 -14.73 -7.61
C SER A 212 -22.85 -13.70 -8.70
N GLU A 213 -23.74 -14.04 -9.65
CA GLU A 213 -24.21 -13.07 -10.65
C GLU A 213 -24.81 -11.80 -9.98
N ASP A 214 -25.34 -11.95 -8.76
CA ASP A 214 -25.90 -10.86 -7.94
C ASP A 214 -24.90 -10.23 -6.94
N ASP A 215 -23.80 -10.92 -6.61
CA ASP A 215 -22.71 -10.46 -5.74
C ASP A 215 -21.41 -10.33 -6.54
N VAL A 216 -21.48 -9.53 -7.60
CA VAL A 216 -20.36 -9.16 -8.48
C VAL A 216 -19.23 -8.45 -7.71
N PHE A 217 -19.48 -8.08 -6.45
CA PHE A 217 -18.53 -7.39 -5.60
C PHE A 217 -17.76 -8.32 -4.65
N GLY A 218 -18.15 -9.58 -4.52
CA GLY A 218 -17.40 -10.59 -3.79
C GLY A 218 -15.97 -10.77 -4.33
N SER A 219 -15.07 -11.26 -3.48
CA SER A 219 -13.71 -11.60 -3.89
C SER A 219 -13.32 -12.95 -3.30
N PRO A 220 -12.66 -13.82 -4.09
CA PRO A 220 -12.15 -15.09 -3.59
C PRO A 220 -11.18 -14.90 -2.42
N ILE A 221 -11.06 -15.92 -1.58
CA ILE A 221 -10.26 -15.89 -0.34
C ILE A 221 -8.77 -15.65 -0.63
N GLU A 222 -8.30 -16.01 -1.81
CA GLU A 222 -6.93 -15.80 -2.30
C GLU A 222 -6.64 -14.31 -2.53
N LEU A 223 -7.62 -13.54 -3.03
CA LEU A 223 -7.49 -12.08 -3.12
C LEU A 223 -7.47 -11.46 -1.72
N HIS A 224 -8.37 -11.89 -0.83
CA HIS A 224 -8.37 -11.45 0.57
C HIS A 224 -7.07 -11.78 1.31
N THR A 225 -6.49 -12.94 1.02
CA THR A 225 -5.27 -13.41 1.68
C THR A 225 -4.06 -12.67 1.13
N SER A 226 -3.92 -12.57 -0.19
CA SER A 226 -2.80 -11.85 -0.82
C SER A 226 -2.79 -10.36 -0.48
N PHE A 227 -3.96 -9.72 -0.37
CA PHE A 227 -4.06 -8.29 -0.06
C PHE A 227 -3.80 -7.95 1.41
N ARG A 228 -3.85 -8.94 2.32
CA ARG A 228 -3.67 -8.72 3.75
C ARG A 228 -2.22 -8.91 4.19
N LYS A 229 -1.66 -7.95 4.94
CA LYS A 229 -0.31 -8.09 5.53
C LYS A 229 -0.24 -9.37 6.38
N PRO A 230 0.85 -10.15 6.32
CA PRO A 230 2.16 -9.80 5.74
C PRO A 230 2.33 -10.02 4.23
N ASN A 231 1.28 -10.41 3.49
CA ASN A 231 1.37 -10.56 2.04
C ASN A 231 1.42 -9.19 1.35
N THR A 232 2.04 -9.13 0.17
CA THR A 232 2.38 -7.86 -0.52
C THR A 232 1.25 -7.30 -1.38
N GLY A 233 0.03 -7.84 -1.30
CA GLY A 233 -0.97 -7.56 -2.33
C GLY A 233 -1.41 -6.10 -2.43
N MET A 234 -1.36 -5.34 -1.33
CA MET A 234 -1.55 -3.89 -1.37
C MET A 234 -0.39 -3.15 -2.04
N TRP A 235 0.85 -3.60 -1.80
CA TRP A 235 2.04 -3.04 -2.44
C TRP A 235 2.04 -3.29 -3.94
N ASP A 236 1.64 -4.47 -4.42
CA ASP A 236 1.62 -4.70 -5.87
C ASP A 236 0.52 -3.87 -6.58
N GLU A 237 -0.60 -3.55 -5.91
CA GLU A 237 -1.59 -2.59 -6.45
C GLU A 237 -1.00 -1.17 -6.53
N PHE A 238 -0.17 -0.79 -5.57
CA PHE A 238 0.61 0.44 -5.67
C PHE A 238 1.60 0.41 -6.83
N LEU A 239 2.36 -0.67 -7.02
CA LEU A 239 3.29 -0.79 -8.15
C LEU A 239 2.58 -0.73 -9.52
N ALA A 240 1.38 -1.31 -9.62
CA ALA A 240 0.55 -1.23 -10.82
C ALA A 240 0.10 0.20 -11.15
N LEU A 241 0.08 1.11 -10.17
CA LEU A 241 -0.27 2.50 -10.34
C LEU A 241 0.87 3.34 -10.95
N ILE A 242 2.12 3.06 -10.55
CA ILE A 242 3.28 3.90 -10.84
C ILE A 242 4.14 3.42 -12.02
N ASP A 243 3.77 2.35 -12.72
CA ASP A 243 4.51 1.72 -13.83
C ASP A 243 6.05 1.65 -13.62
N PRO A 244 6.60 0.53 -13.13
CA PRO A 244 8.02 0.42 -12.78
C PRO A 244 9.00 0.59 -13.95
N LEU A 245 8.53 0.66 -15.19
CA LEU A 245 9.36 0.89 -16.37
C LEU A 245 9.83 2.36 -16.51
N GLU A 246 9.23 3.30 -15.76
CA GLU A 246 9.56 4.74 -15.78
C GLU A 246 10.10 5.23 -14.42
N GLY A 247 11.05 4.51 -13.81
CA GLY A 247 11.83 5.01 -12.67
C GLY A 247 11.66 4.24 -11.35
N GLY A 248 10.58 3.49 -11.15
CA GLY A 248 10.44 2.53 -10.03
C GLY A 248 10.62 3.13 -8.62
N VAL A 249 10.86 2.26 -7.62
CA VAL A 249 11.02 2.62 -6.21
C VAL A 249 12.50 2.64 -5.80
N ASP A 250 12.90 3.65 -5.04
CA ASP A 250 14.18 3.71 -4.35
C ASP A 250 14.11 2.91 -3.04
N PHE A 251 14.40 1.62 -3.09
CA PHE A 251 14.33 0.75 -1.91
C PHE A 251 15.33 1.11 -0.81
N GLU A 252 16.42 1.82 -1.14
CA GLU A 252 17.40 2.24 -0.15
C GLU A 252 16.88 3.40 0.69
N GLU A 253 16.23 4.37 0.06
CA GLU A 253 15.63 5.51 0.74
C GLU A 253 14.19 5.24 1.22
N SER A 254 13.58 4.14 0.79
CA SER A 254 12.21 3.77 1.18
C SER A 254 12.16 2.89 2.42
N PHE A 255 11.10 3.06 3.21
CA PHE A 255 10.93 2.35 4.47
C PHE A 255 9.47 2.09 4.82
N TYR A 256 9.24 1.16 5.73
CA TYR A 256 7.96 0.83 6.34
C TYR A 256 8.02 1.02 7.86
N VAL A 257 7.06 1.75 8.43
CA VAL A 257 6.90 1.88 9.89
C VAL A 257 5.64 1.13 10.32
N GLY A 258 5.74 0.30 11.35
CA GLY A 258 4.58 -0.45 11.87
C GLY A 258 4.77 -0.99 13.28
N ASP A 259 3.69 -1.10 14.05
CA ASP A 259 3.71 -1.56 15.44
C ASP A 259 3.72 -3.08 15.56
N ALA A 260 3.23 -3.81 14.55
CA ALA A 260 3.22 -5.27 14.54
C ALA A 260 4.61 -5.83 14.16
N ALA A 261 5.55 -5.73 15.10
CA ALA A 261 6.95 -6.08 14.94
C ALA A 261 7.35 -7.46 15.51
N GLY A 262 6.40 -8.17 16.13
CA GLY A 262 6.63 -9.46 16.77
C GLY A 262 7.35 -9.38 18.12
N ARG A 263 7.31 -8.22 18.79
CA ARG A 263 7.83 -8.04 20.16
C ARG A 263 6.89 -8.75 21.16
N PRO A 264 7.34 -9.04 22.40
CA PRO A 264 6.53 -9.79 23.38
C PRO A 264 5.13 -9.23 23.68
N LYS A 265 4.91 -7.93 23.48
CA LYS A 265 3.60 -7.27 23.69
C LYS A 265 2.83 -7.01 22.38
N ASP A 266 3.45 -7.26 21.23
CA ASP A 266 2.80 -7.05 19.94
C ASP A 266 1.77 -8.15 19.70
N PHE A 267 0.64 -7.78 19.10
CA PHE A 267 -0.39 -8.75 18.74
C PHE A 267 0.03 -9.68 17.58
N SER A 268 0.93 -9.19 16.72
CA SER A 268 1.43 -9.94 15.55
C SER A 268 2.77 -9.38 15.08
N ASP A 269 3.35 -9.98 14.06
CA ASP A 269 4.55 -9.55 13.35
C ASP A 269 4.26 -9.15 11.88
N SER A 270 3.00 -8.83 11.57
CA SER A 270 2.55 -8.67 10.18
C SER A 270 3.24 -7.51 9.46
N ASP A 271 3.61 -6.46 10.17
CA ASP A 271 4.23 -5.27 9.60
C ASP A 271 5.69 -5.50 9.27
N LYS A 272 6.42 -6.09 10.23
CA LYS A 272 7.81 -6.51 10.02
C LYS A 272 7.93 -7.48 8.85
N ASN A 273 7.04 -8.47 8.77
CA ASN A 273 7.05 -9.44 7.69
C ASN A 273 6.58 -8.84 6.36
N PHE A 274 5.62 -7.89 6.36
CA PHE A 274 5.23 -7.15 5.16
C PHE A 274 6.41 -6.36 4.58
N ALA A 275 7.09 -5.57 5.42
CA ALA A 275 8.27 -4.81 5.04
C ALA A 275 9.38 -5.73 4.47
N LYS A 276 9.66 -6.85 5.16
CA LYS A 276 10.61 -7.86 4.71
C LYS A 276 10.25 -8.47 3.36
N ASN A 277 8.97 -8.80 3.14
CA ASN A 277 8.50 -9.42 1.90
C ASN A 277 8.58 -8.46 0.71
N ILE A 278 8.45 -7.16 0.94
CA ILE A 278 8.64 -6.12 -0.08
C ILE A 278 10.13 -5.82 -0.30
N GLY A 279 10.95 -5.92 0.75
CA GLY A 279 12.35 -5.52 0.75
C GLY A 279 12.59 -4.09 1.23
N LEU A 280 11.73 -3.57 2.11
CA LEU A 280 11.88 -2.24 2.70
C LEU A 280 12.58 -2.30 4.07
N LYS A 281 13.30 -1.23 4.40
CA LYS A 281 13.77 -0.99 5.78
C LYS A 281 12.55 -0.90 6.72
N PHE A 282 12.64 -1.52 7.89
CA PHE A 282 11.54 -1.56 8.86
C PHE A 282 11.89 -0.77 10.12
N HIS A 283 10.96 0.06 10.58
CA HIS A 283 11.05 0.79 11.85
C HIS A 283 9.81 0.55 12.70
N VAL A 284 9.97 0.62 14.02
CA VAL A 284 8.83 0.66 14.95
C VAL A 284 8.45 2.12 15.24
N PRO A 285 7.17 2.42 15.54
CA PRO A 285 6.68 3.79 15.70
C PRO A 285 7.40 4.55 16.82
N GLU A 286 7.71 3.88 17.93
CA GLU A 286 8.35 4.48 19.09
C GLU A 286 9.77 5.01 18.78
N ASP A 287 10.48 4.35 17.86
CA ASP A 287 11.83 4.74 17.49
C ASP A 287 11.85 5.80 16.38
N TYR A 288 10.83 5.79 15.52
CA TYR A 288 10.75 6.63 14.33
C TYR A 288 10.16 8.01 14.65
N PHE A 289 9.09 8.07 15.46
CA PHE A 289 8.40 9.32 15.81
C PHE A 289 8.96 9.91 17.11
N LYS A 290 10.12 10.57 17.02
CA LYS A 290 10.79 11.26 18.11
C LYS A 290 11.42 12.57 17.66
#